data_AF-A0A3M2EHU5-F1
#
_entry.id   AF-A0A3M2EHU5-F1
#
_cell.length_a   1.000
_cell.length_b   1.000
_cell.length_c   1.000
_cell.angle_alpha   90.00
_cell.angle_beta   90.00
_cell.angle_gamma   90.00
#
_symmetry.space_group_name_H-M   'P 1'
#
loop_
_entity.id
_entity.type
_entity.pdbx_description
1 polymer ?
#
loop_
_entity_poly.entity_id
_entity_poly.type
_entity_poly.pdbx_seq_one_letter_code
_entity_poly.pdbx_strand_id
1 'polypeptide(L)'
;MERAMDEEESGPSDRYRVTAAELRQIVERYERLEEEKQAIAGHQKEVMAEAKARGYDTRALRKLIALRKKDPQEVSEEEAVLQLYREALGM
;
A
#
# COMPACT_ATOMS: atom_id res chain seq x y z
N MET A 1 23.96 -60.11 12.96
CA MET A 1 22.54 -59.73 13.04
C MET A 1 22.52 -58.31 13.57
N GLU A 2 22.95 -57.30 12.81
CA GLU A 2 22.34 -56.70 11.61
C GLU A 2 20.90 -56.21 11.83
N ARG A 3 20.77 -54.87 11.81
CA ARG A 3 19.61 -54.02 11.48
C ARG A 3 18.39 -54.06 12.43
N ALA A 4 17.70 -52.97 12.72
CA ALA A 4 17.64 -51.63 12.10
C ALA A 4 17.23 -50.62 13.20
N MET A 5 17.95 -49.50 13.30
CA MET A 5 17.55 -48.17 12.80
C MET A 5 16.54 -47.48 13.72
N ASP A 6 17.09 -46.48 14.41
CA ASP A 6 16.45 -45.24 14.86
C ASP A 6 15.00 -45.06 14.40
N GLU A 7 14.06 -45.24 15.33
CA GLU A 7 12.79 -44.55 15.25
C GLU A 7 13.08 -43.06 15.49
N GLU A 8 13.21 -42.32 14.38
CA GLU A 8 13.21 -40.86 14.40
C GLU A 8 11.96 -40.37 15.12
N GLU A 9 12.11 -40.01 16.39
CA GLU A 9 11.19 -39.12 17.07
C GLU A 9 11.33 -37.74 16.41
N SER A 10 10.59 -37.54 15.31
CA SER A 10 10.32 -36.23 14.72
C SER A 10 9.49 -35.42 15.73
N GLY A 11 10.17 -34.97 16.77
CA GLY A 11 9.60 -34.27 17.92
C GLY A 11 9.15 -32.85 17.57
N PRO A 12 8.31 -32.25 18.42
CA PRO A 12 7.76 -30.89 18.23
C PRO A 12 8.80 -29.83 17.86
N SER A 13 10.05 -30.00 18.29
CA SER A 13 11.19 -29.09 18.07
C SER A 13 11.48 -28.74 16.61
N ASP A 14 11.44 -29.71 15.70
CA ASP A 14 11.73 -29.43 14.28
C ASP A 14 10.54 -28.74 13.59
N ARG A 15 9.30 -29.10 13.95
CA ARG A 15 8.11 -28.36 13.51
C ARG A 15 8.11 -26.93 14.04
N TYR A 16 8.49 -26.70 15.30
CA TYR A 16 8.64 -25.35 15.88
C TYR A 16 9.76 -24.53 15.22
N ARG A 17 10.87 -25.17 14.81
CA ARG A 17 11.94 -24.50 14.07
C ARG A 17 11.51 -24.08 12.67
N VAL A 18 10.77 -24.94 11.97
CA VAL A 18 10.20 -24.64 10.64
C VAL A 18 9.19 -23.49 10.74
N THR A 19 8.29 -23.50 11.71
CA THR A 19 7.31 -22.39 11.89
C THR A 19 7.98 -21.09 12.32
N ALA A 20 9.04 -21.13 13.13
CA ALA A 20 9.81 -19.93 13.48
C ALA A 20 10.59 -19.37 12.28
N ALA A 21 11.08 -20.21 11.37
CA ALA A 21 11.76 -19.77 10.15
C ALA A 21 10.78 -19.10 9.18
N GLU A 22 9.59 -19.69 8.98
CA GLU A 22 8.53 -19.10 8.16
C GLU A 22 8.06 -17.75 8.72
N LEU A 23 7.82 -17.68 10.03
CA LEU A 23 7.42 -16.43 10.69
C LEU A 23 8.46 -15.33 10.50
N ARG A 24 9.76 -15.64 10.66
CA ARG A 24 10.84 -14.67 10.40
C ARG A 24 10.82 -14.17 8.96
N GLN A 25 10.67 -15.05 7.97
CA GLN A 25 10.61 -14.65 6.57
C GLN A 25 9.40 -13.74 6.28
N ILE A 26 8.24 -14.00 6.89
CA ILE A 26 7.06 -13.13 6.75
C ILE A 26 7.34 -11.75 7.35
N VAL A 27 7.89 -11.70 8.57
CA VAL A 27 8.21 -10.44 9.26
C VAL A 27 9.23 -9.63 8.46
N GLU A 28 10.36 -10.23 8.06
CA GLU A 28 11.41 -9.54 7.29
C GLU A 28 10.90 -9.03 5.94
N ARG A 29 10.00 -9.78 5.28
CA ARG A 29 9.36 -9.30 4.04
C ARG A 29 8.45 -8.12 4.29
N TYR A 30 7.68 -8.14 5.38
CA TYR A 30 6.79 -7.03 5.73
C TYR A 30 7.58 -5.77 6.12
N GLU A 31 8.63 -5.90 6.93
CA GLU A 31 9.47 -4.77 7.37
C GLU A 31 10.14 -4.08 6.17
N ARG A 32 10.70 -4.87 5.24
CA ARG A 32 11.25 -4.32 3.99
C ARG A 32 10.19 -3.55 3.17
N LEU A 33 8.98 -4.10 3.05
CA LEU A 33 7.89 -3.40 2.34
C LEU A 33 7.49 -2.11 3.05
N GLU A 34 7.54 -2.07 4.39
CA GLU A 34 7.25 -0.86 5.16
C GLU A 34 8.35 0.19 4.96
N GLU A 35 9.63 -0.21 4.94
CA GLU A 35 10.75 0.68 4.61
C GLU A 35 10.61 1.27 3.20
N GLU A 36 10.32 0.43 2.20
CA GLU A 36 10.07 0.88 0.81
C GLU A 36 8.90 1.86 0.74
N LYS A 37 7.81 1.56 1.44
CA LYS A 37 6.63 2.44 1.52
C LYS A 37 6.97 3.79 2.17
N GLN A 38 7.79 3.82 3.22
CA GLN A 38 8.25 5.07 3.83
C GLN A 38 9.13 5.88 2.87
N ALA A 39 10.05 5.23 2.16
CA ALA A 39 10.89 5.88 1.15
C ALA A 39 10.04 6.50 0.02
N ILE A 40 9.07 5.74 -0.51
CA ILE A 40 8.12 6.24 -1.53
C ILE A 40 7.30 7.42 -1.00
N ALA A 41 6.82 7.35 0.25
CA ALA A 41 6.11 8.46 0.86
C ALA A 41 7.00 9.71 1.01
N GLY A 42 8.30 9.53 1.28
CA GLY A 42 9.31 10.59 1.25
C GLY A 42 9.41 11.25 -0.12
N HIS A 43 9.64 10.46 -1.16
CA HIS A 43 9.73 10.97 -2.55
C HIS A 43 8.43 11.69 -2.98
N GLN A 44 7.26 11.19 -2.59
CA GLN A 44 5.99 11.87 -2.87
C GLN A 44 5.88 13.25 -2.20
N LYS A 45 6.42 13.41 -0.99
CA LYS A 45 6.46 14.71 -0.30
C LYS A 45 7.40 15.69 -1.01
N GLU A 46 8.54 15.23 -1.49
CA GLU A 46 9.50 16.05 -2.25
C GLU A 46 8.88 16.58 -3.55
N VAL A 47 8.20 15.72 -4.31
CA VAL A 47 7.46 16.15 -5.52
C VAL A 47 6.42 17.22 -5.20
N MET A 48 5.68 17.07 -4.10
CA MET A 48 4.70 18.08 -3.67
C MET A 48 5.37 19.38 -3.21
N ALA A 49 6.54 19.30 -2.58
CA ALA A 49 7.31 20.47 -2.19
C ALA A 49 7.86 21.24 -3.40
N GLU A 50 8.36 20.52 -4.41
CA GLU A 50 8.79 21.08 -5.69
C GLU A 50 7.63 21.78 -6.42
N ALA A 51 6.47 21.13 -6.48
CA ALA A 51 5.26 21.74 -7.05
C ALA A 51 4.87 23.02 -6.31
N LYS A 52 4.93 23.01 -4.96
CA LYS A 52 4.67 24.21 -4.15
C LYS A 52 5.68 25.32 -4.44
N ALA A 53 6.96 25.00 -4.54
CA ALA A 53 8.02 25.98 -4.84
C ALA A 53 7.85 26.61 -6.23
N ARG A 54 7.26 25.88 -7.18
CA ARG A 54 6.88 26.36 -8.51
C ARG A 54 5.55 27.15 -8.54
N GLY A 55 4.86 27.27 -7.42
CA GLY A 55 3.62 28.05 -7.30
C GLY A 55 2.33 27.25 -7.54
N TYR A 56 2.39 25.93 -7.66
CA TYR A 56 1.18 25.11 -7.78
C TYR A 56 0.44 24.94 -6.44
N ASP A 57 -0.90 24.93 -6.49
CA ASP A 57 -1.71 24.54 -5.34
C ASP A 57 -1.67 23.01 -5.13
N THR A 58 -0.87 22.58 -4.14
CA THR A 58 -0.74 21.16 -3.79
C THR A 58 -2.02 20.51 -3.27
N ARG A 59 -3.03 21.27 -2.80
CA ARG A 59 -4.35 20.71 -2.43
C ARG A 59 -5.13 20.37 -3.70
N ALA A 60 -5.11 21.27 -4.69
CA ALA A 60 -5.72 21.01 -6.00
C ALA A 60 -5.06 19.82 -6.69
N LEU A 61 -3.72 19.72 -6.68
CA LEU A 61 -2.99 18.58 -7.25
C LEU A 61 -3.35 17.25 -6.56
N ARG A 62 -3.47 17.21 -5.24
CA ARG A 62 -3.90 16.00 -4.53
C ARG A 62 -5.31 15.56 -4.92
N LYS A 63 -6.24 16.51 -5.06
CA LYS A 63 -7.59 16.23 -5.56
C LYS A 63 -7.55 15.67 -6.99
N LEU A 64 -6.76 16.29 -7.87
CA LEU A 64 -6.58 15.83 -9.25
C LEU A 64 -6.02 14.40 -9.31
N ILE A 65 -4.98 14.09 -8.52
CA ILE A 65 -4.40 12.74 -8.46
C ILE A 65 -5.43 11.73 -7.94
N ALA A 66 -6.25 12.09 -6.96
CA ALA A 66 -7.31 11.22 -6.45
C ALA A 66 -8.39 10.95 -7.51
N LEU A 67 -8.85 11.98 -8.23
CA LEU A 67 -9.81 11.85 -9.33
C LEU A 67 -9.27 10.93 -10.43
N ARG A 68 -7.98 11.05 -10.77
CA ARG A 68 -7.32 10.21 -11.79
C ARG A 68 -7.21 8.72 -11.41
N LYS A 69 -7.48 8.35 -10.16
CA LYS A 69 -7.52 6.94 -9.72
C LYS A 69 -8.92 6.31 -9.82
N LYS A 70 -9.96 7.12 -9.99
CA LYS A 70 -11.34 6.65 -10.14
C LYS A 70 -11.61 6.25 -11.58
N ASP A 71 -12.69 5.50 -11.79
CA ASP A 71 -13.19 5.21 -13.13
C ASP A 71 -13.68 6.51 -13.81
N PRO A 72 -13.30 6.79 -15.08
CA PRO A 72 -13.71 8.01 -15.76
C PRO A 72 -15.23 8.18 -15.90
N GLN A 73 -15.97 7.09 -16.03
CA GLN A 73 -17.43 7.11 -16.14
C GLN A 73 -18.05 7.50 -14.80
N GLU A 74 -17.59 6.90 -13.70
CA GLU A 74 -18.03 7.26 -12.34
C GLU A 74 -17.75 8.73 -12.04
N VAL A 75 -16.56 9.24 -12.42
CA VAL A 75 -16.21 10.66 -12.25
C VAL A 75 -17.17 11.56 -13.04
N SER A 76 -17.45 11.22 -14.30
CA SER A 76 -18.37 12.01 -15.13
C SER A 76 -19.79 12.05 -14.57
N GLU A 77 -20.27 10.94 -14.00
CA GLU A 77 -21.59 10.86 -13.39
C GLU A 77 -21.67 11.69 -12.11
N GLU A 78 -20.67 11.57 -11.23
CA GLU A 78 -20.55 12.40 -10.02
C GLU A 78 -20.49 13.90 -10.36
N GLU A 79 -19.73 14.27 -11.39
CA GLU A 79 -19.59 15.67 -11.85
C GLU A 79 -20.89 16.21 -12.43
N ALA A 80 -21.64 15.42 -13.20
CA ALA A 80 -22.94 15.81 -13.74
C ALA A 80 -23.97 16.08 -12.63
N VAL A 81 -24.02 15.21 -11.62
CA VAL A 81 -24.90 15.40 -10.44
C VAL A 81 -24.48 16.63 -9.64
N LEU A 82 -23.19 16.82 -9.42
CA LEU A 82 -22.67 17.98 -8.68
C LEU A 82 -22.98 19.30 -9.42
N GLN A 83 -22.88 19.29 -10.74
CA GLN A 83 -23.24 20.45 -11.57
C GLN A 83 -24.71 20.82 -11.43
N LEU A 84 -25.61 19.83 -11.50
CA LEU A 84 -27.05 20.03 -11.27
C LEU A 84 -27.32 20.66 -9.88
N TYR A 85 -26.61 20.21 -8.84
CA TYR A 85 -26.77 20.76 -7.50
C TYR A 85 -26.24 22.18 -7.37
N ARG A 86 -25.12 22.52 -8.02
CA ARG A 86 -24.59 23.89 -8.05
C ARG A 86 -25.56 24.85 -8.74
N GLU A 87 -26.10 24.44 -9.88
CA GLU A 87 -27.10 25.23 -10.62
C GLU A 87 -28.35 25.48 -9.77
N ALA A 88 -28.86 24.46 -9.08
CA ALA A 88 -30.00 24.59 -8.18
C ALA A 88 -29.73 25.53 -6.99
N LEU A 89 -28.46 25.65 -6.57
CA LEU A 89 -28.02 26.55 -5.49
C LEU A 89 -27.56 27.93 -5.99
N GLY A 90 -27.51 28.17 -7.30
CA GLY A 90 -27.00 29.42 -7.89
C GLY A 90 -25.50 29.64 -7.70
N MET A 91 -24.72 28.55 -7.63
CA MET A 91 -23.25 28.55 -7.55
C MET A 91 -22.62 28.31 -8.92
#